data_AF-A0A812EW97-F1
#
_entry.id   AF-A0A812EW97-F1
#
_cell.length_a   1.000
_cell.length_b   1.000
_cell.length_c   1.000
_cell.angle_alpha   90.00
_cell.angle_beta   90.00
_cell.angle_gamma   90.00
#
_symmetry.space_group_name_H-M   'P 1'
#
loop_
_entity.id
_entity.type
_entity.pdbx_description
1 polymer ?
#
loop_
_entity_poly.entity_id
_entity_poly.type
_entity_poly.pdbx_seq_one_letter_code
_entity_poly.pdbx_strand_id
1 'polypeptide(L)' 'MFGSSKHCQICGVDVNKETAIKRFGKYLCSEEHAEQFAAKVREEERQNEERRREGHERRGGCC' A
#
# COMPACT_ATOMS: atom_id res chain seq x y z
N MET A 1 13.56 -11.35 -20.84
CA MET A 1 12.99 -12.18 -19.75
C MET A 1 12.80 -11.29 -18.53
N PHE A 2 11.67 -10.58 -18.41
CA PHE A 2 11.42 -9.70 -17.27
C PHE A 2 10.65 -10.47 -16.18
N GLY A 3 11.37 -11.26 -15.41
CA GLY A 3 10.85 -11.86 -14.19
C GLY A 3 10.55 -10.76 -13.20
N SER A 4 9.28 -10.35 -13.11
CA SER A 4 8.83 -9.41 -12.08
C SER A 4 8.73 -10.17 -10.77
N SER A 5 9.87 -10.39 -10.10
CA SER A 5 9.88 -10.87 -8.71
C SER A 5 8.98 -9.95 -7.90
N LYS A 6 7.90 -10.52 -7.35
CA LYS A 6 6.99 -9.79 -6.47
C LYS A 6 7.40 -10.14 -5.06
N HIS A 7 7.30 -9.16 -4.17
CA HIS A 7 7.70 -9.32 -2.78
C HIS A 7 6.58 -8.86 -1.88
N CYS A 8 6.39 -9.58 -0.78
CA CYS A 8 5.41 -9.28 0.24
C CYS A 8 5.66 -7.88 0.81
N GLN A 9 4.66 -7.01 0.84
CA GLN A 9 4.82 -5.66 1.37
C GLN A 9 4.94 -5.61 2.90
N ILE A 10 4.61 -6.70 3.60
CA ILE A 10 4.70 -6.77 5.06
C ILE A 10 6.07 -7.29 5.51
N CYS A 11 6.51 -8.44 5.00
CA CYS A 11 7.73 -9.11 5.44
C CYS A 11 8.88 -9.11 4.41
N GLY A 12 8.64 -8.65 3.18
CA GLY A 12 9.68 -8.54 2.14
C GLY A 12 10.04 -9.85 1.43
N VAL A 13 9.46 -10.98 1.80
CA VAL A 13 9.71 -12.29 1.17
C VAL A 13 9.28 -12.29 -0.31
N ASP A 14 10.06 -12.97 -1.15
CA ASP A 14 9.70 -13.24 -2.54
C ASP A 14 8.45 -14.11 -2.64
N VAL A 15 7.50 -13.65 -3.42
CA VAL A 15 6.22 -14.32 -3.66
C VAL A 15 5.99 -14.46 -5.17
N ASN A 16 5.52 -15.62 -5.58
CA ASN A 16 5.20 -15.85 -6.99
C ASN A 16 3.84 -15.20 -7.31
N LYS A 17 3.75 -14.44 -8.40
CA LYS A 17 2.50 -13.78 -8.84
C LYS A 17 1.30 -14.73 -8.99
N GLU A 18 1.57 -16.00 -9.27
CA GLU A 18 0.54 -17.03 -9.52
C GLU A 18 -0.05 -17.58 -8.22
N THR A 19 0.74 -17.61 -7.14
CA THR A 19 0.35 -18.16 -5.83
C THR A 19 0.16 -17.09 -4.76
N ALA A 20 0.65 -15.88 -5.01
CA ALA A 20 0.57 -14.77 -4.07
C ALA A 20 -0.85 -14.21 -3.96
N ILE A 21 -1.21 -13.82 -2.75
CA ILE A 21 -2.48 -13.16 -2.50
C ILE A 21 -2.36 -11.70 -2.92
N LYS A 22 -3.24 -11.28 -3.84
CA LYS A 22 -3.30 -9.90 -4.32
C LYS A 22 -4.39 -9.13 -3.56
N ARG A 23 -4.00 -8.12 -2.77
CA ARG A 23 -4.95 -7.19 -2.10
C ARG A 23 -4.47 -5.76 -2.26
N PHE A 24 -5.41 -4.83 -2.55
CA PHE A 24 -5.13 -3.41 -2.76
C PHE A 24 -3.97 -3.16 -3.77
N GLY A 25 -3.87 -3.99 -4.80
CA GLY A 25 -2.80 -3.89 -5.81
C GLY A 25 -1.42 -4.37 -5.36
N LYS A 26 -1.28 -4.86 -4.12
CA LYS A 26 -0.04 -5.40 -3.55
C LYS A 26 -0.08 -6.92 -3.44
N TYR A 27 1.10 -7.53 -3.47
CA TYR A 27 1.30 -8.97 -3.33
C TYR A 27 1.73 -9.31 -1.92
N LEU A 28 1.17 -10.38 -1.38
CA LEU A 28 1.33 -10.82 0.01
C LEU A 28 1.53 -12.33 0.05
N CYS A 29 2.36 -12.80 0.99
CA CYS A 29 2.70 -14.22 1.09
C CYS A 29 1.64 -15.05 1.83
N SER A 30 0.83 -14.43 2.68
CA SER A 30 -0.12 -15.10 3.57
C SER A 30 -1.37 -14.25 3.78
N GLU A 31 -2.49 -14.88 4.13
CA GLU A 31 -3.75 -14.18 4.43
C GLU A 31 -3.62 -13.25 5.63
N GLU A 32 -2.90 -13.65 6.68
CA GLU A 32 -2.65 -12.82 7.85
C GLU A 32 -1.97 -11.49 7.47
N HIS A 33 -0.95 -11.54 6.60
CA HIS A 33 -0.32 -10.34 6.06
C HIS A 33 -1.27 -9.53 5.18
N ALA A 34 -2.19 -10.19 4.47
CA ALA A 34 -3.20 -9.51 3.67
C ALA A 34 -4.22 -8.75 4.51
N GLU A 35 -4.57 -9.27 5.69
CA GLU A 35 -5.42 -8.60 6.66
C GLU A 35 -4.69 -7.46 7.36
N GLN A 36 -3.45 -7.68 7.81
CA GLN A 36 -2.61 -6.61 8.38
C GLN A 36 -2.42 -5.47 7.38
N PHE A 37 -2.18 -5.79 6.09
CA PHE A 37 -2.05 -4.78 5.05
C PHE A 37 -3.36 -4.02 4.83
N ALA A 38 -4.50 -4.70 4.81
CA ALA A 38 -5.81 -4.07 4.69
C ALA A 38 -6.10 -3.11 5.87
N ALA A 39 -5.73 -3.50 7.09
CA ALA A 39 -5.87 -2.66 8.27
C ALA A 39 -4.98 -1.41 8.17
N LYS A 40 -3.71 -1.55 7.79
CA LYS A 40 -2.79 -0.42 7.60
C LYS A 40 -3.25 0.54 6.52
N VAL A 41 -3.70 0.04 5.36
CA VAL A 41 -4.20 0.92 4.28
C VAL A 41 -5.39 1.75 4.73
N ARG A 42 -6.34 1.17 5.49
CA ARG A 42 -7.49 1.93 6.01
C ARG A 42 -7.04 3.05 6.96
N GLU A 43 -6.03 2.79 7.79
CA GLU A 43 -5.48 3.79 8.70
C GLU A 43 -4.67 4.86 7.97
N GLU A 44 -3.84 4.47 7.00
CA GLU A 44 -3.07 5.38 6.17
C GLU A 44 -3.96 6.28 5.33
N GLU A 45 -5.04 5.77 4.74
CA GLU A 45 -6.00 6.59 3.99
C GLU A 45 -6.62 7.67 4.88
N ARG A 46 -6.97 7.33 6.13
CA ARG A 46 -7.50 8.29 7.11
C ARG A 46 -6.47 9.37 7.47
N GLN A 47 -5.22 8.97 7.73
CA GLN A 47 -4.14 9.92 8.02
C GLN A 47 -3.74 10.75 6.80
N ASN A 48 -3.80 10.17 5.60
CA ASN A 48 -3.48 10.84 4.36
C ASN A 48 -4.57 11.86 3.99
N GLU A 49 -5.84 11.57 4.26
CA GLU A 49 -6.93 12.55 4.13
C GLU A 49 -6.73 13.73 5.07
N GLU A 50 -6.38 13.49 6.33
CA GLU A 50 -6.04 14.53 7.31
C GLU A 50 -4.83 15.37 6.85
N ARG A 51 -3.74 14.72 6.42
CA ARG A 51 -2.57 15.40 5.83
C ARG A 51 -2.90 16.16 4.55
N ARG A 52 -3.80 15.67 3.70
CA ARG A 52 -4.27 16.39 2.50
C ARG A 52 -5.11 17.60 2.86
N ARG A 53 -5.83 17.55 3.98
CA ARG A 53 -6.63 18.66 4.50
C ARG A 53 -5.73 19.73 5.14
N GLU A 54 -4.74 19.34 5.94
CA GLU A 54 -3.73 20.23 6.52
C GLU A 54 -2.74 20.79 5.46
N GLY A 55 -2.47 20.03 4.41
CA GLY A 55 -1.62 20.46 3.29
C GLY A 55 -2.24 21.54 2.39
N HIS A 56 -3.51 21.90 2.61
CA HIS A 56 -4.22 22.90 1.81
C HIS A 56 -4.13 24.34 2.39
N GLU A 57 -3.35 24.59 3.44
CA GLU A 57 -3.20 25.93 4.01
C GLU A 57 -2.03 26.75 3.42
N ARG A 58 -1.25 26.22 2.46
CA ARG A 58 -0.14 26.96 1.82
C ARG A 58 -0.07 26.88 0.29
N ARG A 59 -1.19 26.67 -0.39
CA ARG A 59 -1.34 27.01 -1.82
C ARG A 59 -2.30 28.19 -2.00
N GLY A 60 -2.10 29.23 -1.17
CA GLY A 60 -2.51 30.58 -1.54
C GLY A 60 -1.83 30.95 -2.86
N GLY A 61 -2.63 31.41 -3.81
CA GLY A 61 -2.31 31.44 -5.23
C GLY A 61 -1.05 32.20 -5.62
N CYS A 62 -0.41 31.70 -6.68
CA CYS A 62 0.45 32.49 -7.54
C CYS A 62 -0.38 32.84 -8.78
N CYS A 63 -0.98 34.03 -8.75
CA CYS A 63 -1.43 34.77 -9.92
C CYS A 63 -0.35 35.81 -10.25
#